data_AF-A0A9P6LXS8-F1
#
_entry.id   AF-A0A9P6LXS8-F1
#
_cell.length_a   1.000
_cell.length_b   1.000
_cell.length_c   1.000
_cell.angle_alpha   90.00
_cell.angle_beta   90.00
_cell.angle_gamma   90.00
#
_symmetry.space_group_name_H-M   'P 1'
#
loop_
_entity.id
_entity.type
_entity.pdbx_description
1 polymer ?
#
loop_
_entity_poly.entity_id
_entity_poly.type
_entity_poly.pdbx_seq_one_letter_code
_entity_poly.pdbx_strand_id
1 'polypeptide(L)'
;MRELRLEKLVLNICVGESGDRLTRAAKVLEQLTGQTPVYSKARYTVRTFGIRRNEKIAVHVTVRGPKAEEILERGLKVKEYELKKSNFSQTGNFGFGIQEHIDLGIKYDPSIGIYGMDFYVCMNRPGNRITKRRRAVAKVGFNHRVNKDETMNWFKQRYDGILTNRK
;
A
#
# COMPACT_ATOMS: atom_id res chain seq x y z
N MET A 1 0.18 25.39 5.37
CA MET A 1 -0.79 24.26 5.25
C MET A 1 -0.78 23.56 3.87
N ARG A 2 0.35 23.52 3.14
CA ARG A 2 0.46 22.80 1.86
C ARG A 2 1.47 21.65 1.88
N GLU A 3 2.02 21.36 3.04
CA GLU A 3 2.96 20.27 3.23
C GLU A 3 2.31 18.93 2.92
N LEU A 4 3.12 18.08 2.26
CA LEU A 4 2.76 16.73 1.92
C LEU A 4 2.90 15.84 3.15
N ARG A 5 1.86 15.05 3.39
CA ARG A 5 1.87 14.02 4.43
C ARG A 5 1.32 12.73 3.89
N LEU A 6 1.72 11.64 4.53
CA LEU A 6 1.14 10.34 4.29
C LEU A 6 -0.30 10.33 4.82
N GLU A 7 -1.28 10.12 3.93
CA GLU A 7 -2.68 10.01 4.36
C GLU A 7 -2.99 8.61 4.88
N LYS A 8 -2.55 7.60 4.12
CA LYS A 8 -2.74 6.19 4.43
C LYS A 8 -1.72 5.35 3.68
N LEU A 9 -1.36 4.24 4.30
CA LEU A 9 -0.67 3.13 3.68
C LEU A 9 -1.67 1.99 3.51
N VAL A 10 -1.79 1.47 2.29
CA VAL A 10 -2.60 0.29 2.00
C VAL A 10 -1.65 -0.86 1.73
N LEU A 11 -1.83 -1.95 2.47
CA LEU A 11 -1.12 -3.20 2.26
C LEU A 11 -2.09 -4.22 1.69
N ASN A 12 -1.66 -4.92 0.64
CA ASN A 12 -2.47 -5.93 -0.02
C ASN A 12 -1.64 -7.19 -0.27
N ILE A 13 -2.23 -8.34 0.04
CA ILE A 13 -1.71 -9.66 -0.34
C ILE A 13 -2.78 -10.33 -1.20
N CYS A 14 -2.46 -10.54 -2.47
CA CYS A 14 -3.30 -11.31 -3.38
C CYS A 14 -2.75 -12.73 -3.49
N VAL A 15 -3.48 -13.70 -2.94
CA VAL A 15 -3.07 -15.12 -2.98
C VAL A 15 -3.63 -15.79 -4.24
N GLY A 16 -4.79 -15.34 -4.73
CA GLY A 16 -5.42 -15.85 -5.95
C GLY A 16 -6.32 -17.07 -5.73
N GLU A 17 -6.38 -17.58 -4.51
CA GLU A 17 -7.22 -18.72 -4.11
C GLU A 17 -7.86 -18.46 -2.73
N SER A 18 -8.95 -19.16 -2.47
CA SER A 18 -9.54 -19.24 -1.13
C SER A 18 -8.91 -20.36 -0.30
N GLY A 19 -9.29 -20.46 0.98
CA GLY A 19 -8.84 -21.52 1.89
C GLY A 19 -7.72 -21.09 2.85
N ASP A 20 -6.96 -22.07 3.33
CA ASP A 20 -6.02 -21.90 4.45
C ASP A 20 -4.86 -20.96 4.14
N ARG A 21 -4.44 -20.91 2.88
CA ARG A 21 -3.36 -20.02 2.47
C ARG A 21 -3.76 -18.55 2.62
N LEU A 22 -5.03 -18.24 2.35
CA LEU A 22 -5.58 -16.89 2.54
C LEU A 22 -5.72 -16.53 4.02
N THR A 23 -6.11 -17.48 4.88
CA THR A 23 -6.22 -17.24 6.32
C THR A 23 -4.84 -17.05 6.96
N ARG A 24 -3.81 -17.76 6.49
CA ARG A 24 -2.42 -17.54 6.89
C ARG A 24 -1.90 -16.16 6.44
N ALA A 25 -2.19 -15.74 5.20
CA ALA A 25 -1.84 -14.41 4.72
C ALA A 25 -2.49 -13.29 5.57
N ALA A 26 -3.73 -13.51 6.03
CA ALA A 26 -4.39 -12.58 6.95
C ALA A 26 -3.64 -12.45 8.29
N LYS A 27 -3.16 -13.57 8.86
CA LYS A 27 -2.36 -13.55 10.09
C LYS A 27 -1.06 -12.76 9.93
N VAL A 28 -0.39 -12.86 8.77
CA VAL A 28 0.82 -12.08 8.47
C VAL A 28 0.54 -10.58 8.49
N LEU A 29 -0.54 -10.14 7.82
CA LEU A 29 -0.92 -8.73 7.82
C LEU A 29 -1.34 -8.24 9.21
N GLU A 30 -2.00 -9.09 9.99
CA GLU A 30 -2.37 -8.79 11.37
C GLU A 30 -1.13 -8.65 12.27
N GLN A 31 -0.13 -9.53 12.13
CA GLN A 31 1.15 -9.44 12.85
C GLN A 31 1.92 -8.17 12.48
N LEU A 32 1.91 -7.78 11.19
CA LEU A 32 2.62 -6.59 10.72
C LEU A 32 1.94 -5.29 11.19
N THR A 33 0.60 -5.24 11.16
CA THR A 33 -0.16 -3.99 11.36
C THR A 33 -0.82 -3.85 12.73
N GLY A 34 -0.99 -4.96 13.45
CA GLY A 34 -1.77 -5.05 14.69
C GLY A 34 -3.27 -4.80 14.49
N GLN A 35 -3.78 -4.94 13.27
CA GLN A 35 -5.19 -4.71 12.92
C GLN A 35 -5.76 -5.91 12.18
N THR A 36 -7.03 -6.22 12.46
CA THR A 36 -7.75 -7.28 11.75
C THR A 36 -7.94 -6.89 10.28
N PRO A 37 -7.39 -7.64 9.32
CA PRO A 37 -7.46 -7.25 7.92
C PRO A 37 -8.80 -7.64 7.28
N VAL A 38 -9.10 -7.04 6.12
CA VAL A 38 -10.36 -7.26 5.39
C VAL A 38 -10.15 -8.17 4.20
N TYR A 39 -11.01 -9.18 4.07
CA TYR A 39 -11.02 -10.10 2.94
C TYR A 39 -11.67 -9.48 1.70
N SER A 40 -10.94 -9.44 0.60
CA SER A 40 -11.39 -9.00 -0.71
C SER A 40 -11.94 -10.17 -1.52
N LYS A 41 -13.10 -9.94 -2.15
CA LYS A 41 -13.79 -10.92 -2.99
C LYS A 41 -13.53 -10.66 -4.47
N ALA A 42 -13.45 -11.73 -5.25
CA ALA A 42 -13.38 -11.67 -6.70
C ALA A 42 -14.70 -11.13 -7.30
N ARG A 43 -14.59 -10.16 -8.21
CA ARG A 43 -15.75 -9.63 -8.93
C ARG A 43 -16.12 -10.45 -10.16
N TYR A 44 -15.15 -11.13 -10.75
CA TYR A 44 -15.27 -11.89 -12.00
C TYR A 44 -14.88 -13.34 -11.78
N THR A 45 -15.48 -14.23 -12.56
CA THR A 45 -15.05 -15.63 -12.67
C THR A 45 -14.08 -15.71 -13.85
N VAL A 46 -12.84 -16.13 -13.61
CA VAL A 46 -11.82 -16.28 -14.65
C VAL A 46 -11.19 -17.67 -14.51
N ARG A 47 -11.55 -18.58 -15.42
CA ARG A 47 -11.15 -19.99 -15.36
C ARG A 47 -9.63 -20.17 -15.43
N THR A 48 -8.94 -19.36 -16.21
CA THR A 48 -7.47 -19.40 -16.34
C THR A 48 -6.74 -19.14 -15.02
N PHE A 49 -7.33 -18.34 -14.14
CA PHE A 49 -6.77 -18.06 -12.81
C PHE A 49 -7.36 -18.95 -11.71
N GLY A 50 -8.31 -19.84 -12.03
CA GLY A 50 -8.99 -20.68 -11.05
C GLY A 50 -9.98 -19.93 -10.15
N ILE A 51 -10.26 -18.65 -10.41
CA ILE A 51 -11.05 -17.77 -9.51
C ILE A 51 -12.53 -17.81 -9.87
N ARG A 52 -13.40 -17.90 -8.85
CA ARG A 52 -14.86 -17.78 -8.97
C ARG A 52 -15.39 -16.46 -8.42
N ARG A 53 -16.49 -15.96 -8.99
CA ARG A 53 -17.17 -14.75 -8.49
C ARG A 53 -17.57 -14.90 -7.02
N ASN A 54 -17.36 -13.83 -6.25
CA ASN A 54 -17.58 -13.74 -4.80
C ASN A 54 -16.66 -14.60 -3.92
N GLU A 55 -15.73 -15.34 -4.51
CA GLU A 55 -14.69 -16.05 -3.78
C GLU A 55 -13.72 -15.07 -3.11
N LYS A 56 -13.28 -15.37 -1.89
CA LYS A 56 -12.27 -14.56 -1.21
C LYS A 56 -10.90 -14.89 -1.81
N ILE A 57 -10.20 -13.90 -2.36
CA ILE A 57 -8.95 -14.11 -3.12
C ILE A 57 -7.76 -13.34 -2.56
N ALA A 58 -8.02 -12.28 -1.81
CA ALA A 58 -7.01 -11.36 -1.32
C ALA A 58 -7.38 -10.85 0.06
N VAL A 59 -6.38 -10.35 0.77
CA VAL A 59 -6.53 -9.72 2.08
C VAL A 59 -5.81 -8.39 2.03
N HIS A 60 -6.45 -7.35 2.57
CA HIS A 60 -5.85 -6.03 2.61
C HIS A 60 -6.13 -5.33 3.94
N VAL A 61 -5.28 -4.37 4.27
CA VAL A 61 -5.40 -3.54 5.47
C VAL A 61 -4.97 -2.12 5.12
N THR A 62 -5.62 -1.14 5.75
CA THR A 62 -5.27 0.27 5.60
C THR A 62 -4.77 0.80 6.93
N VAL A 63 -3.50 1.18 6.98
CA VAL A 63 -2.85 1.77 8.16
C VAL A 63 -2.76 3.28 7.97
N ARG A 64 -2.90 4.04 9.04
CA ARG A 64 -2.84 5.51 9.05
C ARG A 64 -2.06 6.02 10.25
N GLY A 65 -1.62 7.26 10.17
CA GLY A 65 -0.88 7.92 11.25
C GLY A 65 0.54 7.38 11.42
N PRO A 66 1.13 7.47 12.63
CA PRO A 66 2.55 7.17 12.85
C PRO A 66 2.90 5.71 12.52
N LYS A 67 1.99 4.75 12.80
CA LYS A 67 2.17 3.34 12.44
C LYS A 67 2.38 3.13 10.93
N ALA A 68 1.76 3.95 10.10
CA ALA A 68 1.92 3.84 8.65
C ALA A 68 3.29 4.32 8.19
N GLU A 69 3.88 5.31 8.87
CA GLU A 69 5.24 5.79 8.57
C GLU A 69 6.27 4.75 8.98
N GLU A 70 6.12 4.14 10.16
CA GLU A 70 7.01 3.07 10.63
C GLU A 70 7.01 1.86 9.67
N ILE A 71 5.82 1.39 9.26
CA ILE A 71 5.72 0.25 8.36
C ILE A 71 6.24 0.60 6.95
N LEU A 72 6.01 1.84 6.49
CA LEU A 72 6.56 2.30 5.23
C LEU A 72 8.08 2.33 5.26
N GLU A 73 8.68 2.84 6.33
CA GLU A 73 10.13 2.90 6.48
C GLU A 73 10.76 1.50 6.47
N ARG A 74 10.15 0.53 7.17
CA ARG A 74 10.56 -0.88 7.09
C ARG A 74 10.52 -1.40 5.66
N GLY A 75 9.45 -1.11 4.92
CA GLY A 75 9.31 -1.54 3.53
C GLY A 75 10.30 -0.87 2.57
N LEU A 76 10.59 0.41 2.77
CA LEU A 76 11.57 1.14 1.97
C LEU A 76 13.00 0.66 2.23
N LYS A 77 13.32 0.25 3.47
CA LYS A 77 14.62 -0.33 3.81
C LYS A 77 14.89 -1.61 3.03
N VAL A 78 13.88 -2.46 2.82
CA VAL A 78 13.99 -3.68 1.98
C VAL A 78 14.28 -3.35 0.52
N LYS A 79 13.84 -2.18 0.05
CA LYS A 79 14.11 -1.67 -1.30
C LYS A 79 15.32 -0.74 -1.36
N GLU A 80 16.13 -0.68 -0.31
CA GLU A 80 17.30 0.20 -0.22
C GLU A 80 16.98 1.66 -0.53
N TYR A 81 15.75 2.10 -0.23
CA TYR A 81 15.23 3.42 -0.57
C TYR A 81 15.27 3.78 -2.06
N GLU A 82 15.41 2.78 -2.94
CA GLU A 82 15.37 2.96 -4.39
C GLU A 82 13.97 2.67 -4.95
N LEU A 83 13.42 3.63 -5.71
CA LEU A 83 12.15 3.45 -6.42
C LEU A 83 12.26 3.94 -7.87
N LYS A 84 11.59 3.26 -8.80
CA LYS A 84 11.52 3.74 -10.19
C LYS A 84 10.58 4.93 -10.29
N LYS A 85 10.84 5.84 -11.23
CA LYS A 85 9.94 6.97 -11.50
C LYS A 85 8.54 6.54 -11.99
N SER A 86 8.41 5.35 -12.55
CA SER A 86 7.13 4.78 -12.99
C SER A 86 6.23 4.38 -11.82
N ASN A 87 6.78 4.07 -10.64
CA ASN A 87 6.02 3.72 -9.43
C ASN A 87 5.16 4.88 -8.90
N PHE A 88 5.48 6.12 -9.29
CA PHE A 88 4.72 7.30 -8.89
C PHE A 88 3.59 7.56 -9.89
N SER A 89 2.35 7.61 -9.38
CA SER A 89 1.16 7.94 -10.13
C SER A 89 1.10 9.42 -10.50
N GLN A 90 0.30 9.75 -11.52
CA GLN A 90 0.02 11.14 -11.88
C GLN A 90 -0.68 11.91 -10.75
N THR A 91 -1.43 11.20 -9.91
CA THR A 91 -2.14 11.76 -8.75
C THR A 91 -1.26 11.98 -7.52
N GLY A 92 0.06 11.73 -7.63
CA GLY A 92 1.00 11.91 -6.52
C GLY A 92 1.00 10.80 -5.48
N ASN A 93 0.41 9.66 -5.79
CA ASN A 93 0.54 8.45 -4.96
C ASN A 93 1.69 7.61 -5.48
N PHE A 94 2.19 6.68 -4.69
CA PHE A 94 3.20 5.74 -5.16
C PHE A 94 3.02 4.39 -4.49
N GLY A 95 3.60 3.36 -5.08
CA GLY A 95 3.57 2.03 -4.50
C GLY A 95 4.70 1.15 -5.01
N PHE A 96 5.00 0.11 -4.25
CA PHE A 96 6.02 -0.88 -4.57
C PHE A 96 5.62 -2.23 -3.97
N GLY A 97 6.12 -3.31 -4.57
CA GLY A 97 5.90 -4.67 -4.08
C GLY A 97 7.15 -5.23 -3.42
N ILE A 98 6.96 -5.98 -2.35
CA ILE A 98 8.00 -6.80 -1.71
C ILE A 98 7.65 -8.27 -1.96
N GLN A 99 8.66 -9.08 -2.28
CA GLN A 99 8.46 -10.50 -2.58
C GLN A 99 8.36 -11.36 -1.32
N GLU A 100 9.10 -11.00 -0.26
CA GLU A 100 9.14 -11.73 0.99
C GLU A 100 8.83 -10.82 2.18
N HIS A 101 7.83 -11.17 2.98
CA HIS A 101 7.49 -10.41 4.18
C HIS A 101 8.48 -10.61 5.34
N ILE A 102 9.38 -11.58 5.25
CA ILE A 102 10.40 -11.86 6.28
C ILE A 102 11.36 -10.67 6.40
N ASP A 103 11.69 -10.05 5.27
CA ASP A 103 12.57 -8.88 5.19
C ASP A 103 12.02 -7.66 5.97
N LEU A 104 10.73 -7.66 6.30
CA LEU A 104 10.08 -6.62 7.11
C LEU A 104 10.30 -6.79 8.63
N GLY A 105 11.06 -7.81 9.03
CA GLY A 105 11.39 -8.10 10.42
C GLY A 105 10.44 -9.08 11.12
N ILE A 106 9.63 -9.83 10.35
CA ILE A 106 8.76 -10.89 10.89
C ILE A 106 9.56 -12.19 10.95
N LYS A 107 9.51 -12.90 12.08
CA LYS A 107 10.14 -14.21 12.20
C LYS A 107 9.47 -15.21 11.26
N TYR A 108 10.30 -15.98 10.56
CA TYR A 108 9.81 -17.03 9.67
C TYR A 108 9.09 -18.14 10.46
N ASP A 109 7.88 -18.48 10.02
CA ASP A 109 7.13 -19.65 10.49
C ASP A 109 6.84 -20.57 9.29
N PRO A 110 7.40 -21.80 9.27
CA PRO A 110 7.14 -22.79 8.23
C PRO A 110 5.65 -23.08 8.01
N SER A 111 4.83 -22.92 9.06
CA SER A 111 3.39 -23.15 9.01
C SER A 111 2.66 -22.10 8.18
N ILE A 112 3.17 -20.87 8.15
CA ILE A 112 2.56 -19.75 7.44
C ILE A 112 3.01 -19.75 5.97
N GLY A 113 4.30 -19.99 5.73
CA GLY A 113 4.94 -19.88 4.42
C GLY A 113 5.38 -18.45 4.09
N ILE A 114 5.88 -18.24 2.88
CA ILE A 114 6.36 -16.94 2.39
C ILE A 114 5.28 -16.27 1.54
N TYR A 115 5.07 -14.98 1.78
CA TYR A 115 4.12 -14.16 1.02
C TYR A 115 4.78 -12.87 0.58
N GLY A 116 4.54 -12.51 -0.68
CA GLY A 116 4.75 -11.16 -1.18
C GLY A 116 3.59 -10.25 -0.82
N MET A 117 3.85 -8.95 -0.80
CA MET A 117 2.85 -7.94 -0.48
C MET A 117 3.09 -6.65 -1.26
N ASP A 118 1.99 -5.98 -1.57
CA ASP A 118 2.00 -4.68 -2.23
C ASP A 118 1.81 -3.56 -1.20
N PHE A 119 2.72 -2.60 -1.23
CA PHE A 119 2.64 -1.35 -0.50
C PHE A 119 2.11 -0.27 -1.43
N TYR A 120 1.00 0.36 -1.06
CA TYR A 120 0.48 1.52 -1.78
C TYR A 120 0.27 2.70 -0.84
N VAL A 121 1.05 3.76 -1.08
CA VAL A 121 1.08 4.98 -0.27
C VAL A 121 0.20 6.03 -0.94
N CYS A 122 -0.79 6.52 -0.19
CA CYS A 122 -1.59 7.65 -0.61
C CYS A 122 -1.07 8.93 0.06
N MET A 123 -0.67 9.89 -0.77
CA MET A 123 -0.18 11.18 -0.31
C MET A 123 -1.28 12.22 -0.36
N ASN A 124 -1.23 13.18 0.54
CA ASN A 124 -2.24 14.21 0.58
C ASN A 124 -1.77 15.48 1.30
N ARG A 125 -2.49 16.57 1.06
CA ARG A 125 -2.35 17.82 1.81
C ARG A 125 -3.49 17.96 2.82
N PRO A 126 -3.28 18.67 3.95
CA PRO A 126 -4.38 19.11 4.80
C PRO A 126 -5.45 19.83 3.98
N GLY A 127 -6.73 19.54 4.22
CA GLY A 127 -7.86 20.13 3.48
C GLY A 127 -8.57 19.19 2.49
N ASN A 128 -8.00 18.02 2.15
CA ASN A 128 -8.70 17.05 1.29
C ASN A 128 -9.89 16.34 1.98
N ARG A 129 -10.21 16.69 3.24
CA ARG A 129 -11.45 16.26 3.88
C ARG A 129 -12.70 16.72 3.12
N ILE A 130 -12.60 17.83 2.37
CA ILE A 130 -13.72 18.41 1.61
C ILE A 130 -14.32 17.43 0.59
N THR A 131 -13.52 16.50 0.05
CA THR A 131 -14.00 15.47 -0.90
C THR A 131 -14.61 14.26 -0.21
N LYS A 132 -14.34 14.06 1.08
CA LYS A 132 -14.70 12.85 1.85
C LYS A 132 -15.77 13.09 2.91
N ARG A 133 -16.03 14.35 3.26
CA ARG A 133 -17.05 14.72 4.26
C ARG A 133 -18.46 14.40 3.74
N ARG A 134 -19.40 14.14 4.64
CA ARG A 134 -20.81 13.84 4.29
C ARG A 134 -21.59 15.06 3.77
N ARG A 135 -21.43 16.21 4.44
CA ARG A 135 -22.15 17.46 4.12
C ARG A 135 -21.28 18.38 3.27
N ALA A 136 -21.89 19.07 2.31
CA ALA A 136 -21.24 20.08 1.46
C ALA A 136 -19.98 19.55 0.76
N VAL A 137 -20.09 18.39 0.12
CA VAL A 137 -18.97 17.80 -0.63
C VAL A 137 -18.56 18.73 -1.77
N ALA A 138 -17.26 18.97 -1.92
CA ALA A 138 -16.74 19.74 -3.02
C ALA A 138 -15.43 19.14 -3.54
N LYS A 139 -15.00 19.58 -4.73
CA LYS A 139 -13.75 19.13 -5.35
C LYS A 139 -12.57 19.90 -4.78
N VAL A 140 -11.42 19.24 -4.69
CA VAL A 140 -10.14 19.94 -4.42
C VAL A 140 -9.74 20.73 -5.65
N GLY A 141 -9.47 22.03 -5.45
CA GLY A 141 -8.98 22.93 -6.49
C GLY A 141 -7.65 22.47 -7.06
N PHE A 142 -7.39 22.79 -8.33
CA PHE A 142 -6.23 22.29 -9.08
C PHE A 142 -4.90 22.51 -8.35
N ASN A 143 -4.66 23.72 -7.86
CA ASN A 143 -3.43 24.10 -7.15
C ASN A 143 -3.21 23.35 -5.83
N HIS A 144 -4.26 22.76 -5.24
CA HIS A 144 -4.17 22.03 -3.98
C HIS A 144 -4.05 20.51 -4.18
N ARG A 145 -4.17 20.01 -5.41
CA ARG A 145 -3.89 18.62 -5.74
C ARG A 145 -2.39 18.36 -5.63
N VAL A 146 -2.06 17.09 -5.41
CA VAL A 146 -0.67 16.63 -5.37
C VAL A 146 -0.27 16.18 -6.76
N ASN A 147 0.90 16.61 -7.20
CA ASN A 147 1.48 16.19 -8.45
C ASN A 147 2.53 15.08 -8.26
N LYS A 148 2.82 14.37 -9.34
CA LYS A 148 3.85 13.33 -9.40
C LYS A 148 5.23 13.86 -8.97
N ASP A 149 5.67 14.98 -9.53
CA ASP A 149 7.01 15.54 -9.29
C ASP A 149 7.17 16.05 -7.85
N GLU A 150 6.11 16.62 -7.28
CA GLU A 150 6.11 17.05 -5.87
C GLU A 150 6.30 15.86 -4.94
N THR A 151 5.69 14.72 -5.27
CA THR A 151 5.82 13.50 -4.47
C THR A 151 7.21 12.88 -4.61
N MET A 152 7.79 12.93 -5.81
CA MET A 152 9.17 12.52 -6.04
C MET A 152 10.16 13.36 -5.21
N ASN A 153 9.96 14.68 -5.17
CA ASN A 153 10.80 15.57 -4.38
C ASN A 153 10.61 15.33 -2.88
N TRP A 154 9.37 15.10 -2.43
CA TRP A 154 9.08 14.72 -1.05
C TRP A 154 9.78 13.42 -0.65
N PHE A 155 9.76 12.41 -1.52
CA PHE A 155 10.43 11.13 -1.27
C PHE A 155 11.95 11.29 -1.12
N LYS A 156 12.57 12.07 -2.00
CA LYS A 156 14.00 12.41 -1.91
C LYS A 156 14.34 13.17 -0.63
N GLN A 157 13.53 14.14 -0.24
CA GLN A 157 13.81 14.97 0.93
C GLN A 157 13.57 14.26 2.26
N ARG A 158 12.57 13.37 2.32
CA ARG A 158 12.16 12.73 3.58
C ARG A 158 12.94 11.45 3.88
N TYR A 159 13.29 10.69 2.85
CA TYR A 159 13.90 9.37 2.99
C TYR A 159 15.25 9.25 2.25
N ASP A 160 15.81 10.36 1.76
CA ASP A 160 17.04 10.39 0.95
C ASP A 160 17.00 9.41 -0.24
N GLY A 161 15.79 9.17 -0.76
CA GLY A 161 15.53 8.07 -1.67
C GLY A 161 16.06 8.31 -3.09
N ILE A 162 16.51 7.23 -3.72
CA ILE A 162 17.08 7.24 -5.07
C ILE A 162 15.97 6.95 -6.09
N LEU A 163 15.85 7.80 -7.12
CA LEU A 163 14.88 7.62 -8.19
C LEU A 163 15.53 7.15 -9.47
N THR A 164 15.24 5.91 -9.88
CA THR A 164 15.80 5.34 -11.11
C THR A 164 14.86 5.47 -12.32
N ASN A 165 15.48 5.66 -13.47
CA ASN A 165 14.82 5.75 -14.78
C ASN A 165 14.82 4.40 -15.54
N ARG A 166 15.43 3.35 -14.96
CA ARG A 166 15.61 2.07 -15.66
C ARG A 166 14.25 1.44 -15.96
N LYS A 167 14.04 1.09 -17.23
CA LYS A 167 12.88 0.33 -17.72
C LYS A 167 12.75 -0.95 -16.89
#